data_AF-A0A9X0YBY6-F1
#
_entry.id   AF-A0A9X0YBY6-F1
#
_cell.length_a   1.000
_cell.length_b   1.000
_cell.length_c   1.000
_cell.angle_alpha   90.00
_cell.angle_beta   90.00
_cell.angle_gamma   90.00
#
_symmetry.space_group_name_H-M   'P 1'
#
loop_
_entity.id
_entity.type
_entity.pdbx_description
1 polymer ?
#
loop_
_entity_poly.entity_id
_entity_poly.type
_entity_poly.pdbx_seq_one_letter_code
_entity_poly.pdbx_strand_id
1 'polypeptide(L)'
;MPRSTLITRLVVALLVGAALWYMWIIASPKLEIGGASPDQQEVGVLQGLTPRDFGESGTGVVVTAQGTWLVGLVDDEYHTFEPSAERVNLTEQLYGKTPKAPEEQNTYFSYFSRSKPQTTIVSRLQADGQFKPVAQLSGAASLVASADGARVLLLTDLKRPNGADGQVVFSSDDQGKTWTLLADELFPAIGGALMLLDPYFYSKDEVWAWSFPDEIEDESSSVSTGVYYSADGGLHSTLITTPHPLVVGGEYVSGKRPDIKQWHDSNDQVTHVLQLDARRAYIWVSQRFWGVAPDDRGGNVGVSVTTRVELTRVDGKWQAGAAQREDDLYITDLASNGAGRVLGLIDHGPDGQAVVAEMNTTTLAWQPLGDVPNVFSPLAASTVAQKLWVGRNSLMISTYSEHHPPRWLYWWGKANISSGAVFYSTNWGQSWRRLALDGGDHGIRGFDGAGDRVFWAKQSKLYDVGMHAYGLR
;
A
#
# COMPACT_ATOMS: atom_id res chain seq x y z
N MET A 1 58.44 22.90 -13.88
CA MET A 1 57.14 22.80 -14.59
C MET A 1 56.43 24.15 -14.50
N PRO A 2 55.94 24.73 -15.60
CA PRO A 2 55.26 26.02 -15.57
C PRO A 2 53.93 25.91 -14.82
N ARG A 3 53.64 26.88 -13.94
CA ARG A 3 52.43 26.92 -13.08
C ARG A 3 51.13 26.72 -13.88
N SER A 4 51.09 27.13 -15.15
CA SER A 4 49.96 26.93 -16.06
C SER A 4 49.65 25.46 -16.32
N THR A 5 50.66 24.62 -16.62
CA THR A 5 50.44 23.18 -16.86
C THR A 5 49.94 22.41 -15.64
N LEU A 6 50.31 22.86 -14.43
CA LEU A 6 49.82 22.27 -13.18
C LEU A 6 48.36 22.65 -12.93
N ILE A 7 48.00 23.93 -13.14
CA ILE A 7 46.61 24.41 -13.03
C ILE A 7 45.71 23.71 -14.05
N THR A 8 46.14 23.59 -15.32
CA THR A 8 45.37 22.89 -16.35
C THR A 8 45.13 21.42 -16.00
N ARG A 9 46.15 20.71 -15.52
CA ARG A 9 45.98 19.31 -15.09
C ARG A 9 45.02 19.17 -13.91
N LEU A 10 45.07 20.10 -12.96
CA LEU A 10 44.22 20.09 -11.78
C LEU A 10 42.76 20.38 -12.14
N VAL A 11 42.52 21.33 -13.05
CA VAL A 11 41.18 21.62 -13.60
C VAL A 11 40.63 20.42 -14.37
N VAL A 12 41.42 19.79 -15.24
CA VAL A 12 40.99 18.59 -15.97
C VAL A 12 40.67 17.45 -15.02
N ALA A 13 41.51 17.22 -13.99
CA ALA A 13 41.26 16.20 -12.98
C ALA A 13 39.96 16.47 -12.19
N LEU A 14 39.69 17.72 -11.82
CA LEU A 14 38.43 18.10 -11.16
C LEU A 14 37.22 17.89 -12.06
N LEU A 15 37.31 18.23 -13.36
CA LEU A 15 36.22 18.01 -14.31
C LEU A 15 35.93 16.52 -14.50
N VAL A 16 36.96 15.69 -14.64
CA VAL A 16 36.81 14.24 -14.73
C VAL A 16 36.24 13.68 -13.43
N GLY A 17 36.71 14.13 -12.27
CA GLY A 17 36.18 13.73 -10.97
C GLY A 17 34.70 14.09 -10.81
N ALA A 18 34.31 15.32 -11.18
CA ALA A 18 32.93 15.78 -11.14
C ALA A 18 32.03 14.99 -12.10
N ALA A 19 32.51 14.70 -13.32
CA ALA A 19 31.77 13.89 -14.29
C ALA A 19 31.57 12.45 -13.80
N LEU A 20 32.61 11.82 -13.23
CA LEU A 20 32.49 10.48 -12.65
C LEU A 20 31.57 10.44 -11.44
N TRP A 21 31.64 11.45 -10.57
CA TRP A 21 30.74 11.59 -9.42
C TRP A 21 29.28 11.78 -9.85
N TYR A 22 29.03 12.62 -10.84
CA TYR A 22 27.69 12.80 -11.42
C TYR A 22 27.17 11.51 -12.04
N MET A 23 27.98 10.83 -12.87
CA MET A 23 27.64 9.53 -13.47
C MET A 23 27.34 8.47 -12.41
N TRP A 24 28.08 8.47 -11.30
CA TRP A 24 27.83 7.58 -10.17
C TRP A 24 26.47 7.84 -9.53
N ILE A 25 26.12 9.10 -9.23
CA ILE A 25 24.83 9.46 -8.60
C ILE A 25 23.64 9.10 -9.48
N ILE A 26 23.74 9.27 -10.80
CA ILE A 26 22.62 8.93 -11.70
C ILE A 26 22.51 7.43 -11.97
N ALA A 27 23.61 6.68 -11.90
CA ALA A 27 23.63 5.25 -12.19
C ALA A 27 23.36 4.38 -10.96
N SER A 28 23.81 4.79 -9.77
CA SER A 28 23.68 3.98 -8.55
C SER A 28 22.23 3.73 -8.12
N PRO A 29 21.26 4.62 -8.35
CA PRO A 29 19.86 4.31 -8.13
C PRO A 29 19.34 3.22 -9.05
N LYS A 30 19.57 3.37 -10.35
CA LYS A 30 19.09 2.46 -11.40
C LYS A 30 19.71 1.07 -11.33
N LEU A 31 20.97 0.99 -10.93
CA LEU A 31 21.68 -0.26 -10.76
C LEU A 31 21.53 -0.83 -9.35
N GLU A 32 20.77 -0.15 -8.48
CA GLU A 32 20.54 -0.55 -7.08
C GLU A 32 21.86 -0.73 -6.30
N ILE A 33 22.86 0.07 -6.67
CA ILE A 33 24.17 0.08 -6.05
C ILE A 33 24.15 1.03 -4.87
N GLY A 34 24.47 0.49 -3.69
CA GLY A 34 24.50 1.22 -2.43
C GLY A 34 23.16 1.22 -1.69
N GLY A 35 23.18 1.74 -0.46
CA GLY A 35 22.10 1.58 0.50
C GLY A 35 22.56 0.78 1.71
N ALA A 36 21.77 0.83 2.78
CA ALA A 36 22.02 0.07 4.00
C ALA A 36 21.24 -1.25 3.98
N SER A 37 21.85 -2.26 4.60
CA SER A 37 21.23 -3.57 4.87
C SER A 37 21.16 -3.78 6.38
N PRO A 38 20.36 -2.98 7.11
CA PRO A 38 20.38 -2.99 8.57
C PRO A 38 19.82 -4.32 9.08
N ASP A 39 20.54 -4.92 10.04
CA ASP A 39 20.22 -6.20 10.68
C ASP A 39 19.70 -7.27 9.69
N GLN A 40 20.38 -7.41 8.55
CA GLN A 40 19.96 -8.33 7.49
C GLN A 40 19.90 -9.77 8.01
N GLN A 41 18.76 -10.40 7.77
CA GLN A 41 18.50 -11.80 8.11
C GLN A 41 17.91 -12.53 6.91
N GLU A 42 18.33 -13.76 6.71
CA GLU A 42 17.57 -14.71 5.90
C GLU A 42 16.44 -15.25 6.77
N VAL A 43 15.20 -14.99 6.34
CA VAL A 43 14.00 -15.36 7.09
C VAL A 43 13.61 -16.78 6.75
N GLY A 44 13.69 -17.13 5.47
CA GLY A 44 13.48 -18.48 5.02
C GLY A 44 13.38 -18.57 3.50
N VAL A 45 13.28 -19.80 3.02
CA VAL A 45 13.15 -20.10 1.60
C VAL A 45 11.78 -20.68 1.33
N LEU A 46 11.15 -20.23 0.25
CA LEU A 46 9.99 -20.90 -0.32
C LEU A 46 10.41 -21.63 -1.59
N GLN A 47 10.29 -22.95 -1.60
CA GLN A 47 10.67 -23.77 -2.75
C GLN A 47 9.59 -23.76 -3.83
N GLY A 48 10.01 -23.77 -5.09
CA GLY A 48 9.14 -23.92 -6.25
C GLY A 48 8.41 -22.66 -6.71
N LEU A 49 8.47 -21.56 -5.95
CA LEU A 49 7.93 -20.26 -6.38
C LEU A 49 9.00 -19.35 -6.97
N THR A 50 8.56 -18.42 -7.81
CA THR A 50 9.35 -17.34 -8.38
C THR A 50 8.95 -15.98 -7.77
N PRO A 51 9.84 -14.98 -7.77
CA PRO A 51 9.55 -13.63 -7.23
C PRO A 51 8.41 -12.86 -7.91
N ARG A 52 7.96 -13.31 -9.10
CA ARG A 52 6.83 -12.75 -9.86
C ARG A 52 5.48 -13.23 -9.34
N ASP A 53 5.49 -14.26 -8.50
CA ASP A 53 4.30 -14.85 -7.89
C ASP A 53 3.82 -14.04 -6.67
N PHE A 54 4.39 -12.86 -6.44
CA PHE A 54 3.98 -11.94 -5.38
C PHE A 54 3.59 -10.62 -6.06
N GLY A 55 2.29 -10.43 -6.27
CA GLY A 55 1.69 -9.22 -6.85
C GLY A 55 1.46 -8.10 -5.83
N GLU A 56 1.08 -6.93 -6.33
CA GLU A 56 0.95 -5.68 -5.54
C GLU A 56 -0.27 -5.65 -4.60
N SER A 57 -1.25 -6.54 -4.75
CA SER A 57 -2.43 -6.62 -3.89
C SER A 57 -2.54 -7.99 -3.19
N GLY A 58 -2.59 -7.98 -1.86
CA GLY A 58 -2.99 -9.13 -1.05
C GLY A 58 -2.00 -10.28 -0.86
N THR A 59 -0.95 -10.36 -1.68
CA THR A 59 0.10 -11.39 -1.60
C THR A 59 1.36 -10.87 -0.91
N GLY A 60 2.20 -11.77 -0.38
CA GLY A 60 3.41 -11.42 0.35
C GLY A 60 3.44 -11.93 1.80
N VAL A 61 4.23 -11.29 2.65
CA VAL A 61 4.48 -11.66 4.03
C VAL A 61 3.51 -10.95 4.97
N VAL A 62 2.78 -11.73 5.77
CA VAL A 62 1.94 -11.25 6.87
C VAL A 62 2.53 -11.74 8.18
N VAL A 63 2.85 -10.82 9.09
CA VAL A 63 3.36 -11.17 10.42
C VAL A 63 2.27 -10.99 11.45
N THR A 64 2.07 -12.00 12.28
CA THR A 64 1.23 -11.96 13.46
C THR A 64 2.07 -12.23 14.70
N ALA A 65 1.50 -11.98 15.90
CA ALA A 65 2.16 -12.35 17.16
C ALA A 65 2.42 -13.87 17.28
N GLN A 66 1.77 -14.70 16.46
CA GLN A 66 1.78 -16.16 16.54
C GLN A 66 2.51 -16.84 15.36
N GLY A 67 2.85 -16.10 14.31
CA GLY A 67 3.52 -16.68 13.15
C GLY A 67 3.81 -15.68 12.04
N THR A 68 4.66 -16.11 11.11
CA THR A 68 4.94 -15.40 9.86
C THR A 68 4.40 -16.22 8.71
N TRP A 69 3.60 -15.58 7.88
CA TRP A 69 2.89 -16.16 6.75
C TRP A 69 3.47 -15.63 5.45
N LEU A 70 3.37 -16.41 4.39
CA LEU A 70 3.73 -16.02 3.04
C LEU A 70 2.64 -16.51 2.08
N VAL A 71 2.03 -15.58 1.37
CA VAL A 71 1.03 -15.85 0.34
C VAL A 71 1.67 -15.59 -1.02
N GLY A 72 1.65 -16.59 -1.89
CA GLY A 72 2.09 -16.47 -3.29
C GLY A 72 0.99 -16.87 -4.26
N LEU A 73 1.01 -16.30 -5.46
CA LEU A 73 0.07 -16.48 -6.55
C LEU A 73 0.82 -16.94 -7.80
N VAL A 74 0.65 -18.19 -8.21
CA VAL A 74 1.31 -18.78 -9.40
C VAL A 74 0.36 -18.92 -10.57
N ASP A 75 0.90 -18.73 -11.78
CA ASP A 75 0.21 -19.03 -13.03
C ASP A 75 0.42 -20.50 -13.43
N ASP A 76 -0.67 -21.23 -13.72
CA ASP A 76 -0.70 -22.54 -14.40
C ASP A 76 -0.01 -23.69 -13.63
N GLU A 77 0.01 -23.65 -12.29
CA GLU A 77 0.73 -24.63 -11.45
C GLU A 77 -0.11 -25.29 -10.33
N TYR A 78 -1.44 -25.23 -10.37
CA TYR A 78 -2.31 -25.85 -9.36
C TYR A 78 -1.96 -27.34 -9.09
N HIS A 79 -1.53 -28.04 -10.14
CA HIS A 79 -1.16 -29.46 -10.09
C HIS A 79 0.33 -29.72 -9.84
N THR A 80 1.20 -28.71 -10.00
CA THR A 80 2.65 -28.83 -9.74
C THR A 80 2.91 -29.03 -8.24
N PHE A 81 2.03 -28.48 -7.42
CA PHE A 81 2.03 -28.63 -5.98
C PHE A 81 0.98 -29.67 -5.58
N GLU A 82 1.30 -30.97 -5.73
CA GLU A 82 0.36 -32.04 -5.34
C GLU A 82 -0.10 -31.86 -3.87
N PRO A 83 -1.41 -31.99 -3.60
CA PRO A 83 -1.93 -31.96 -2.23
C PRO A 83 -1.25 -33.04 -1.38
N SER A 84 -0.58 -32.63 -0.31
CA SER A 84 -0.03 -33.54 0.69
C SER A 84 -0.94 -33.58 1.92
N ALA A 85 -0.79 -34.59 2.78
CA ALA A 85 -1.55 -34.66 4.04
C ALA A 85 -1.33 -33.43 4.97
N GLU A 86 -0.24 -32.69 4.75
CA GLU A 86 0.11 -31.49 5.53
C GLU A 86 -0.42 -30.19 4.90
N ARG A 87 -1.00 -30.26 3.69
CA ARG A 87 -1.51 -29.10 2.96
C ARG A 87 -3.00 -29.25 2.67
N VAL A 88 -3.79 -28.32 3.18
CA VAL A 88 -5.23 -28.29 2.93
C VAL A 88 -5.51 -27.75 1.52
N ASN A 89 -6.24 -28.52 0.72
CA ASN A 89 -6.77 -28.05 -0.55
C ASN A 89 -8.13 -27.39 -0.33
N LEU A 90 -8.16 -26.05 -0.29
CA LEU A 90 -9.37 -25.28 0.02
C LEU A 90 -10.38 -25.29 -1.14
N THR A 91 -9.92 -25.40 -2.39
CA THR A 91 -10.81 -25.58 -3.55
C THR A 91 -11.53 -26.92 -3.48
N GLU A 92 -10.82 -28.00 -3.13
CA GLU A 92 -11.46 -29.31 -2.91
C GLU A 92 -12.37 -29.31 -1.68
N GLN A 93 -12.02 -28.58 -0.62
CA GLN A 93 -12.89 -28.41 0.54
C GLN A 93 -14.20 -27.71 0.15
N LEU A 94 -14.15 -26.75 -0.78
CA LEU A 94 -15.30 -25.98 -1.24
C LEU A 94 -16.17 -26.72 -2.26
N TYR A 95 -15.56 -27.33 -3.29
CA TYR A 95 -16.27 -27.92 -4.43
C TYR A 95 -16.21 -29.46 -4.51
N GLY A 96 -15.42 -30.11 -3.65
CA GLY A 96 -15.14 -31.55 -3.70
C GLY A 96 -13.97 -31.92 -4.63
N LYS A 97 -13.62 -33.22 -4.65
CA LYS A 97 -12.44 -33.80 -5.35
C LYS A 97 -12.48 -33.73 -6.89
N THR A 98 -13.58 -33.24 -7.47
CA THR A 98 -13.76 -33.03 -8.92
C THR A 98 -14.68 -31.83 -9.11
N PRO A 99 -14.15 -30.59 -8.98
CA PRO A 99 -14.94 -29.42 -9.28
C PRO A 99 -15.37 -29.47 -10.75
N LYS A 100 -16.66 -29.26 -11.03
CA LYS A 100 -17.06 -28.91 -12.40
C LYS A 100 -16.43 -27.56 -12.70
N ALA A 101 -15.65 -27.48 -13.78
CA ALA A 101 -15.14 -26.20 -14.25
C ALA A 101 -16.33 -25.23 -14.38
N PRO A 102 -16.25 -24.01 -13.81
CA PRO A 102 -17.30 -23.03 -14.01
C PRO A 102 -17.49 -22.80 -15.51
N GLU A 103 -18.75 -22.80 -15.98
CA GLU A 103 -19.05 -22.47 -17.37
C GLU A 103 -18.49 -21.08 -17.65
N GLU A 104 -17.56 -20.98 -18.60
CA GLU A 104 -17.02 -19.70 -19.06
C GLU A 104 -18.17 -18.85 -19.60
N GLN A 105 -18.67 -17.92 -18.79
CA GLN A 105 -19.53 -16.86 -19.29
C GLN A 105 -18.68 -15.97 -20.18
N ASN A 106 -18.86 -16.13 -21.49
CA ASN A 106 -18.35 -15.26 -22.55
C ASN A 106 -18.77 -13.80 -22.29
N THR A 107 -18.01 -13.11 -21.46
CA THR A 107 -18.08 -11.66 -21.28
C THR A 107 -17.03 -11.01 -22.19
N TYR A 108 -17.32 -9.81 -22.68
CA TYR A 108 -16.48 -9.05 -23.63
C TYR A 108 -15.01 -8.88 -23.16
N PHE A 109 -14.74 -9.01 -21.86
CA PHE A 109 -13.39 -8.99 -21.26
C PHE A 109 -12.54 -10.24 -21.56
N SER A 110 -13.15 -11.39 -21.88
CA SER A 110 -12.45 -12.66 -22.18
C SER A 110 -11.65 -12.65 -23.49
N TYR A 111 -11.92 -11.69 -24.40
CA TYR A 111 -11.19 -11.56 -25.67
C TYR A 111 -9.82 -10.88 -25.52
N PHE A 112 -9.57 -10.16 -24.42
CA PHE A 112 -8.31 -9.42 -24.19
C PHE A 112 -7.42 -10.01 -23.09
N SER A 113 -7.92 -10.97 -22.31
CA SER A 113 -7.15 -11.63 -21.27
C SER A 113 -7.39 -13.13 -21.30
N ARG A 114 -6.53 -13.87 -22.03
CA ARG A 114 -6.29 -15.29 -21.70
C ARG A 114 -5.40 -15.31 -20.45
N SER A 115 -5.92 -14.87 -19.31
CA SER A 115 -5.20 -15.04 -18.05
C SER A 115 -5.05 -16.53 -17.81
N LYS A 116 -3.80 -16.98 -17.58
CA LYS A 116 -3.55 -18.35 -17.19
C LYS A 116 -4.33 -18.66 -15.90
N PRO A 117 -4.79 -19.90 -15.67
CA PRO A 117 -5.38 -20.27 -14.40
C PRO A 117 -4.42 -19.95 -13.26
N GLN A 118 -4.87 -19.23 -12.24
CA GLN A 118 -4.01 -18.84 -11.12
C GLN A 118 -4.19 -19.80 -9.93
N THR A 119 -3.21 -19.89 -9.05
CA THR A 119 -3.26 -20.66 -7.81
C THR A 119 -2.61 -19.89 -6.68
N THR A 120 -3.31 -19.75 -5.57
CA THR A 120 -2.75 -19.16 -4.36
C THR A 120 -2.21 -20.26 -3.46
N ILE A 121 -0.97 -20.08 -2.99
CA ILE A 121 -0.30 -20.92 -2.01
C ILE A 121 -0.15 -20.12 -0.72
N VAL A 122 -0.67 -20.65 0.39
CA VAL A 122 -0.51 -20.08 1.72
C VAL A 122 0.52 -20.91 2.47
N SER A 123 1.63 -20.28 2.83
CA SER A 123 2.74 -20.91 3.53
C SER A 123 2.95 -20.27 4.89
N ARG A 124 3.45 -21.07 5.84
CA ARG A 124 3.83 -20.61 7.17
C ARG A 124 5.31 -20.86 7.41
N LEU A 125 6.00 -19.88 7.98
CA LEU A 125 7.37 -20.03 8.42
C LEU A 125 7.44 -21.03 9.58
N GLN A 126 8.24 -22.07 9.41
CA GLN A 126 8.45 -23.12 10.41
C GLN A 126 9.75 -22.87 11.20
N ALA A 127 9.91 -23.62 12.30
CA ALA A 127 11.08 -23.51 13.17
C ALA A 127 12.40 -23.91 12.48
N ASP A 128 12.35 -24.63 11.36
CA ASP A 128 13.50 -24.99 10.53
C ASP A 128 13.92 -23.87 9.56
N GLY A 129 13.26 -22.71 9.61
CA GLY A 129 13.53 -21.58 8.74
C GLY A 129 13.00 -21.74 7.32
N GLN A 130 12.05 -22.66 7.09
CA GLN A 130 11.42 -22.82 5.77
C GLN A 130 9.96 -22.36 5.79
N PHE A 131 9.54 -21.70 4.71
CA PHE A 131 8.12 -21.48 4.46
C PHE A 131 7.53 -22.78 3.93
N LYS A 132 6.70 -23.45 4.74
CA LYS A 132 6.01 -24.67 4.33
C LYS A 132 4.57 -24.34 3.93
N PRO A 133 4.13 -24.74 2.72
CA PRO A 133 2.74 -24.62 2.31
C PRO A 133 1.80 -25.35 3.27
N VAL A 134 0.82 -24.65 3.82
CA VAL A 134 -0.21 -25.21 4.72
C VAL A 134 -1.59 -25.23 4.07
N ALA A 135 -1.82 -24.38 3.07
CA ALA A 135 -3.04 -24.40 2.27
C ALA A 135 -2.79 -23.98 0.81
N GLN A 136 -3.68 -24.39 -0.10
CA GLN A 136 -3.71 -23.93 -1.49
C GLN A 136 -5.15 -23.79 -1.99
N LEU A 137 -5.34 -22.91 -2.98
CA LEU A 137 -6.61 -22.76 -3.71
C LEU A 137 -6.38 -22.33 -5.15
N SER A 138 -7.28 -22.74 -6.03
CA SER A 138 -7.39 -22.28 -7.41
C SER A 138 -7.96 -20.87 -7.43
N GLY A 139 -7.28 -19.91 -8.04
CA GLY A 139 -7.64 -18.49 -8.02
C GLY A 139 -6.73 -17.67 -7.12
N ALA A 140 -7.05 -16.39 -7.02
CA ALA A 140 -6.31 -15.41 -6.27
C ALA A 140 -6.89 -15.22 -4.87
N ALA A 141 -6.03 -15.01 -3.87
CA ALA A 141 -6.46 -14.69 -2.52
C ALA A 141 -5.48 -13.79 -1.75
N SER A 142 -6.04 -13.05 -0.80
CA SER A 142 -5.35 -12.12 0.10
C SER A 142 -5.45 -12.63 1.54
N LEU A 143 -4.34 -12.66 2.28
CA LEU A 143 -4.37 -13.00 3.70
C LEU A 143 -4.38 -11.74 4.56
N VAL A 144 -5.35 -11.65 5.46
CA VAL A 144 -5.44 -10.59 6.47
C VAL A 144 -5.48 -11.21 7.86
N ALA A 145 -5.03 -10.47 8.86
CA ALA A 145 -4.98 -10.95 10.24
C ALA A 145 -5.68 -9.97 11.19
N SER A 146 -6.35 -10.52 12.18
CA SER A 146 -6.80 -9.78 13.36
C SER A 146 -5.62 -9.10 14.08
N ALA A 147 -5.87 -8.00 14.78
CA ALA A 147 -4.81 -7.19 15.40
C ALA A 147 -4.01 -7.96 16.47
N ASP A 148 -4.65 -8.90 17.17
CA ASP A 148 -3.98 -9.79 18.14
C ASP A 148 -3.27 -10.99 17.48
N GLY A 149 -3.46 -11.15 16.17
CA GLY A 149 -2.88 -12.22 15.38
C GLY A 149 -3.49 -13.60 15.60
N ALA A 150 -4.58 -13.72 16.38
CA ALA A 150 -5.17 -15.01 16.73
C ALA A 150 -5.96 -15.63 15.58
N ARG A 151 -6.64 -14.78 14.81
CA ARG A 151 -7.39 -15.15 13.62
C ARG A 151 -6.69 -14.65 12.36
N VAL A 152 -6.59 -15.51 11.36
CA VAL A 152 -6.27 -15.14 9.98
C VAL A 152 -7.46 -15.41 9.08
N LEU A 153 -7.68 -14.54 8.09
CA LEU A 153 -8.74 -14.64 7.09
C LEU A 153 -8.09 -14.64 5.71
N LEU A 154 -8.57 -15.54 4.86
CA LEU A 154 -8.16 -15.64 3.47
C LEU A 154 -9.34 -15.17 2.60
N LEU A 155 -9.19 -13.98 2.03
CA LEU A 155 -10.15 -13.32 1.14
C LEU A 155 -9.91 -13.83 -0.28
N THR A 156 -10.89 -14.49 -0.90
CA THR A 156 -10.68 -15.19 -2.17
C THR A 156 -11.55 -14.62 -3.30
N ASP A 157 -11.13 -14.85 -4.54
CA ASP A 157 -11.95 -14.63 -5.75
C ASP A 157 -12.90 -15.81 -6.07
N LEU A 158 -12.90 -16.86 -5.23
CA LEU A 158 -13.73 -18.04 -5.42
C LEU A 158 -15.22 -17.70 -5.26
N LYS A 159 -16.04 -18.38 -6.06
CA LYS A 159 -17.50 -18.28 -6.00
C LYS A 159 -18.07 -19.34 -5.07
N ARG A 160 -19.15 -19.04 -4.35
CA ARG A 160 -19.82 -20.06 -3.55
C ARG A 160 -20.38 -21.21 -4.42
N PRO A 161 -20.43 -22.44 -3.90
CA PRO A 161 -20.95 -23.60 -4.64
C PRO A 161 -22.42 -23.42 -5.04
N ASN A 162 -22.84 -24.16 -6.08
CA ASN A 162 -24.23 -24.25 -6.56
C ASN A 162 -24.86 -22.91 -6.98
N GLY A 163 -24.05 -21.91 -7.33
CA GLY A 163 -24.55 -20.59 -7.71
C GLY A 163 -25.16 -19.83 -6.55
N ALA A 164 -24.83 -20.18 -5.31
CA ALA A 164 -25.13 -19.33 -4.17
C ALA A 164 -24.43 -17.98 -4.36
N ASP A 165 -25.18 -16.91 -4.11
CA ASP A 165 -24.61 -15.57 -4.07
C ASP A 165 -23.63 -15.44 -2.90
N GLY A 166 -22.65 -14.56 -3.08
CA GLY A 166 -21.70 -14.21 -2.05
C GLY A 166 -20.28 -14.67 -2.29
N GLN A 167 -19.40 -14.04 -1.53
CA GLN A 167 -17.96 -14.26 -1.64
C GLN A 167 -17.51 -15.37 -0.68
N VAL A 168 -16.35 -15.96 -0.99
CA VAL A 168 -15.76 -17.05 -0.22
C VAL A 168 -14.61 -16.51 0.65
N VAL A 169 -14.74 -16.71 1.95
CA VAL A 169 -13.70 -16.43 2.94
C VAL A 169 -13.42 -17.68 3.75
N PHE A 170 -12.14 -18.02 3.86
CA PHE A 170 -11.70 -19.03 4.82
C PHE A 170 -11.12 -18.35 6.04
N SER A 171 -11.46 -18.85 7.23
CA SER A 171 -10.87 -18.43 8.48
C SER A 171 -10.05 -19.54 9.11
N SER A 172 -9.00 -19.14 9.83
CA SER A 172 -8.26 -20.03 10.70
C SER A 172 -7.96 -19.33 12.03
N ASP A 173 -8.46 -19.93 13.11
CA ASP A 173 -8.25 -19.49 14.50
C ASP A 173 -7.12 -20.26 15.21
N ASP A 174 -6.52 -21.25 14.52
CA ASP A 174 -5.47 -22.13 15.07
C ASP A 174 -4.16 -22.06 14.28
N GLN A 175 -3.98 -20.94 13.58
CA GLN A 175 -2.78 -20.63 12.79
C GLN A 175 -2.53 -21.65 11.66
N GLY A 176 -3.59 -21.98 10.92
CA GLY A 176 -3.56 -22.73 9.66
C GLY A 176 -3.60 -24.24 9.80
N LYS A 177 -3.84 -24.76 11.01
CA LYS A 177 -4.02 -26.21 11.21
C LYS A 177 -5.40 -26.65 10.71
N THR A 178 -6.40 -25.80 10.90
CA THR A 178 -7.75 -25.97 10.35
C THR A 178 -8.19 -24.71 9.62
N TRP A 179 -8.93 -24.91 8.54
CA TRP A 179 -9.54 -23.85 7.74
C TRP A 179 -11.04 -24.08 7.69
N THR A 180 -11.79 -23.05 8.06
CA THR A 180 -13.25 -23.10 8.07
C THR A 180 -13.79 -22.10 7.07
N LEU A 181 -14.76 -22.54 6.25
CA LEU A 181 -15.50 -21.62 5.40
C LEU A 181 -16.41 -20.76 6.27
N LEU A 182 -16.33 -19.43 6.14
CA LEU A 182 -17.29 -18.54 6.78
C LEU A 182 -18.68 -18.78 6.18
N ALA A 183 -19.65 -19.10 7.05
CA ALA A 183 -21.02 -19.39 6.63
C ALA A 183 -21.68 -18.18 5.97
N ASP A 184 -21.40 -16.99 6.49
CA ASP A 184 -21.90 -15.72 5.98
C ASP A 184 -20.82 -14.96 5.21
N GLU A 185 -21.21 -13.98 4.42
CA GLU A 185 -20.27 -13.09 3.72
C GLU A 185 -19.55 -12.18 4.71
N LEU A 186 -18.30 -11.84 4.39
CA LEU A 186 -17.54 -10.85 5.14
C LEU A 186 -17.88 -9.46 4.60
N PHE A 187 -18.39 -8.56 5.44
CA PHE A 187 -18.90 -7.25 5.03
C PHE A 187 -19.91 -7.32 3.87
N PRO A 188 -21.05 -8.03 4.02
CA PRO A 188 -22.03 -8.23 2.94
C PRO A 188 -22.57 -6.93 2.32
N ALA A 189 -22.47 -5.82 3.04
CA ALA A 189 -22.95 -4.52 2.58
C ALA A 189 -21.94 -3.76 1.69
N ILE A 190 -20.70 -4.25 1.57
CA ILE A 190 -19.65 -3.72 0.69
C ILE A 190 -19.67 -4.57 -0.58
N GLY A 191 -20.47 -4.18 -1.58
CA GLY A 191 -20.42 -4.83 -2.89
C GLY A 191 -19.03 -4.71 -3.53
N GLY A 192 -18.61 -5.68 -4.36
CA GLY A 192 -17.35 -5.60 -5.13
C GLY A 192 -16.49 -6.86 -5.07
N ALA A 193 -15.22 -6.75 -5.50
CA ALA A 193 -14.25 -7.83 -5.42
C ALA A 193 -13.57 -7.82 -4.04
N LEU A 194 -13.81 -8.85 -3.25
CA LEU A 194 -13.35 -9.01 -1.88
C LEU A 194 -11.82 -8.90 -1.70
N MET A 195 -11.07 -9.26 -2.74
CA MET A 195 -9.61 -9.13 -2.79
C MET A 195 -9.11 -7.68 -2.77
N LEU A 196 -9.98 -6.72 -3.11
CA LEU A 196 -9.69 -5.29 -3.05
C LEU A 196 -10.02 -4.69 -1.68
N LEU A 197 -10.62 -5.49 -0.78
CA LEU A 197 -10.89 -5.07 0.58
C LEU A 197 -9.60 -5.10 1.41
N ASP A 198 -9.24 -3.97 2.01
CA ASP A 198 -8.13 -3.87 2.97
C ASP A 198 -8.68 -3.59 4.38
N PRO A 199 -9.18 -4.61 5.10
CA PRO A 199 -9.81 -4.42 6.40
C PRO A 199 -8.79 -3.99 7.46
N TYR A 200 -9.10 -2.90 8.16
CA TYR A 200 -8.33 -2.41 9.30
C TYR A 200 -8.86 -3.00 10.61
N PHE A 201 -8.12 -3.94 11.19
CA PHE A 201 -8.41 -4.49 12.52
C PHE A 201 -7.84 -3.58 13.61
N TYR A 202 -8.71 -3.02 14.44
CA TYR A 202 -8.30 -2.29 15.65
C TYR A 202 -8.06 -3.26 16.82
N SER A 203 -8.86 -4.33 16.90
CA SER A 203 -8.71 -5.38 17.91
C SER A 203 -8.94 -6.75 17.28
N LYS A 204 -9.23 -7.77 18.10
CA LYS A 204 -9.53 -9.12 17.62
C LYS A 204 -10.78 -9.14 16.73
N ASP A 205 -11.83 -8.46 17.17
CA ASP A 205 -13.16 -8.51 16.57
C ASP A 205 -13.60 -7.14 16.00
N GLU A 206 -13.00 -6.04 16.44
CA GLU A 206 -13.32 -4.71 15.91
C GLU A 206 -12.54 -4.46 14.61
N VAL A 207 -13.28 -4.37 13.51
CA VAL A 207 -12.73 -4.22 12.17
C VAL A 207 -13.49 -3.16 11.41
N TRP A 208 -12.72 -2.34 10.71
CA TRP A 208 -13.20 -1.33 9.78
C TRP A 208 -12.90 -1.78 8.37
N ALA A 209 -13.81 -1.47 7.46
CA ALA A 209 -13.57 -1.60 6.03
C ALA A 209 -14.18 -0.39 5.35
N TRP A 210 -13.66 -0.02 4.19
CA TRP A 210 -14.16 1.12 3.46
C TRP A 210 -14.14 0.87 1.96
N SER A 211 -15.12 1.47 1.29
CA SER A 211 -15.19 1.65 -0.15
C SER A 211 -15.13 3.15 -0.45
N PHE A 212 -15.25 3.49 -1.74
CA PHE A 212 -15.54 4.87 -2.09
C PHE A 212 -16.93 5.24 -1.52
N PRO A 213 -17.08 6.40 -0.86
CA PRO A 213 -18.40 6.96 -0.56
C PRO A 213 -19.22 7.08 -1.84
N ASP A 214 -20.51 6.79 -1.74
CA ASP A 214 -21.43 6.97 -2.87
C ASP A 214 -21.42 8.43 -3.35
N GLU A 215 -21.55 8.61 -4.67
CA GLU A 215 -21.71 9.94 -5.26
C GLU A 215 -22.99 10.60 -4.70
N ILE A 216 -23.04 11.93 -4.82
CA ILE A 216 -24.07 12.80 -4.23
C ILE A 216 -25.47 12.35 -4.67
N GLU A 217 -26.13 11.50 -3.88
CA GLU A 217 -27.56 11.23 -4.04
C GLU A 217 -28.36 12.28 -3.27
N ASP A 218 -29.02 13.17 -4.03
CA ASP A 218 -29.64 14.42 -3.58
C ASP A 218 -30.97 14.24 -2.81
N GLU A 219 -31.33 13.01 -2.40
CA GLU A 219 -32.66 12.73 -1.81
C GLU A 219 -32.66 11.94 -0.49
N SER A 220 -31.50 11.56 0.05
CA SER A 220 -31.43 10.87 1.35
C SER A 220 -31.18 11.84 2.51
N SER A 221 -31.82 11.59 3.66
CA SER A 221 -31.54 12.34 4.90
C SER A 221 -30.22 11.93 5.56
N SER A 222 -29.55 10.91 5.03
CA SER A 222 -28.27 10.40 5.49
C SER A 222 -27.46 9.87 4.31
N VAL A 223 -26.29 10.45 4.09
CA VAL A 223 -25.35 10.11 3.03
C VAL A 223 -24.40 9.02 3.51
N SER A 224 -24.13 8.05 2.64
CA SER A 224 -23.12 7.01 2.87
C SER A 224 -21.73 7.62 2.99
N THR A 225 -20.97 7.20 4.00
CA THR A 225 -19.54 7.56 4.07
C THR A 225 -18.65 6.57 3.31
N GLY A 226 -19.22 5.47 2.80
CA GLY A 226 -18.46 4.33 2.29
C GLY A 226 -17.70 3.56 3.36
N VAL A 227 -17.78 3.94 4.65
CA VAL A 227 -17.07 3.28 5.75
C VAL A 227 -18.02 2.38 6.53
N TYR A 228 -17.56 1.17 6.80
CA TYR A 228 -18.31 0.12 7.50
C TYR A 228 -17.55 -0.31 8.74
N TYR A 229 -18.30 -0.57 9.80
CA TYR A 229 -17.78 -1.07 11.06
C TYR A 229 -18.41 -2.41 11.42
N SER A 230 -17.58 -3.35 11.87
CA SER A 230 -18.04 -4.58 12.51
C SER A 230 -17.36 -4.77 13.87
N ALA A 231 -18.12 -5.30 14.82
CA ALA A 231 -17.64 -5.66 16.17
C ALA A 231 -17.44 -7.17 16.35
N ASP A 232 -17.58 -7.95 15.29
CA ASP A 232 -17.54 -9.42 15.29
C ASP A 232 -16.69 -10.00 14.15
N GLY A 233 -15.64 -9.27 13.78
CA GLY A 233 -14.65 -9.71 12.80
C GLY A 233 -15.16 -9.68 11.36
N GLY A 234 -16.15 -8.85 11.05
CA GLY A 234 -16.67 -8.58 9.72
C GLY A 234 -17.95 -9.35 9.34
N LEU A 235 -18.51 -10.15 10.26
CA LEU A 235 -19.73 -10.93 9.99
C LEU A 235 -20.98 -10.04 9.91
N HIS A 236 -21.11 -9.09 10.85
CA HIS A 236 -22.16 -8.08 10.81
C HIS A 236 -21.54 -6.68 10.73
N SER A 237 -21.80 -6.00 9.62
CA SER A 237 -21.30 -4.65 9.37
C SER A 237 -22.41 -3.61 9.45
N THR A 238 -22.11 -2.47 10.06
CA THR A 238 -22.95 -1.27 10.03
C THR A 238 -22.29 -0.22 9.14
N LEU A 239 -23.02 0.28 8.13
CA LEU A 239 -22.60 1.44 7.34
C LEU A 239 -22.63 2.68 8.23
N ILE A 240 -21.54 3.45 8.23
CA ILE A 240 -21.48 4.77 8.85
C ILE A 240 -22.07 5.79 7.87
N THR A 241 -23.04 6.57 8.35
CA THR A 241 -23.71 7.60 7.56
C THR A 241 -23.53 8.98 8.18
N THR A 242 -23.59 10.01 7.34
CA THR A 242 -23.49 11.42 7.74
C THR A 242 -24.64 12.24 7.17
N PRO A 243 -25.02 13.38 7.78
CA PRO A 243 -26.08 14.23 7.24
C PRO A 243 -25.69 14.96 5.93
N HIS A 244 -24.39 15.03 5.61
CA HIS A 244 -23.88 15.69 4.41
C HIS A 244 -22.81 14.83 3.73
N PRO A 245 -22.61 14.99 2.40
CA PRO A 245 -21.56 14.28 1.67
C PRO A 245 -20.15 14.63 2.16
N LEU A 246 -19.29 13.62 2.20
CA LEU A 246 -17.87 13.78 2.53
C LEU A 246 -17.04 14.26 1.34
N VAL A 247 -17.45 13.86 0.14
CA VAL A 247 -16.88 14.33 -1.12
C VAL A 247 -17.43 15.70 -1.50
N VAL A 248 -16.63 16.46 -2.23
CA VAL A 248 -17.05 17.71 -2.87
C VAL A 248 -16.99 17.54 -4.39
N GLY A 249 -17.83 18.28 -5.11
CA GLY A 249 -17.82 18.34 -6.58
C GLY A 249 -16.86 19.40 -7.12
N GLY A 250 -16.63 19.38 -8.44
CA GLY A 250 -15.77 20.35 -9.14
C GLY A 250 -16.19 21.82 -8.94
N GLU A 251 -17.48 22.09 -8.72
CA GLU A 251 -17.99 23.43 -8.40
C GLU A 251 -17.39 24.00 -7.10
N TYR A 252 -17.12 23.16 -6.10
CA TYR A 252 -16.51 23.58 -4.85
C TYR A 252 -15.10 24.14 -5.09
N VAL A 253 -14.25 23.38 -5.79
CA VAL A 253 -12.86 23.77 -6.03
C VAL A 253 -12.74 24.90 -7.05
N SER A 254 -13.58 24.93 -8.08
CA SER A 254 -13.62 26.04 -9.05
C SER A 254 -14.08 27.34 -8.41
N GLY A 255 -15.01 27.29 -7.46
CA GLY A 255 -15.41 28.46 -6.66
C GLY A 255 -14.29 29.00 -5.77
N LYS A 256 -13.40 28.12 -5.27
CA LYS A 256 -12.23 28.48 -4.45
C LYS A 256 -11.05 28.98 -5.28
N ARG A 257 -10.88 28.46 -6.51
CA ARG A 257 -9.80 28.80 -7.44
C ARG A 257 -10.35 29.32 -8.78
N PRO A 258 -10.99 30.51 -8.79
CA PRO A 258 -11.57 31.08 -10.00
C PRO A 258 -10.51 31.52 -11.03
N ASP A 259 -9.24 31.56 -10.64
CA ASP A 259 -8.09 31.80 -11.51
C ASP A 259 -7.83 30.65 -12.48
N ILE A 260 -8.16 29.40 -12.10
CA ILE A 260 -8.03 28.22 -12.95
C ILE A 260 -9.21 28.15 -13.92
N LYS A 261 -8.92 28.26 -15.23
CA LYS A 261 -9.95 28.31 -16.28
C LYS A 261 -10.26 26.97 -16.93
N GLN A 262 -9.35 26.02 -16.82
CA GLN A 262 -9.47 24.70 -17.40
C GLN A 262 -9.18 23.66 -16.32
N TRP A 263 -10.16 22.82 -16.05
CA TRP A 263 -10.08 21.71 -15.11
C TRP A 263 -10.07 20.40 -15.87
N HIS A 264 -9.32 19.43 -15.37
CA HIS A 264 -9.34 18.06 -15.89
C HIS A 264 -10.56 17.33 -15.30
N ASP A 265 -11.11 16.38 -16.07
CA ASP A 265 -12.30 15.60 -15.66
C ASP A 265 -12.00 14.52 -14.62
N SER A 266 -10.76 14.42 -14.14
CA SER A 266 -10.32 13.42 -13.16
C SER A 266 -9.99 14.06 -11.83
N ASN A 267 -10.33 13.37 -10.75
CA ASN A 267 -9.85 13.66 -9.41
C ASN A 267 -9.23 12.40 -8.78
N ASP A 268 -8.23 12.61 -7.93
CA ASP A 268 -7.70 11.54 -7.10
C ASP A 268 -8.48 11.55 -5.78
N GLN A 269 -8.87 10.38 -5.28
CA GLN A 269 -9.58 10.26 -4.01
C GLN A 269 -8.99 9.14 -3.17
N VAL A 270 -8.73 9.43 -1.89
CA VAL A 270 -8.26 8.46 -0.90
C VAL A 270 -9.10 8.58 0.36
N THR A 271 -9.53 7.44 0.89
CA THR A 271 -10.27 7.34 2.15
C THR A 271 -9.41 6.64 3.20
N HIS A 272 -9.38 7.21 4.40
CA HIS A 272 -8.71 6.63 5.57
C HIS A 272 -9.69 6.51 6.73
N VAL A 273 -9.57 5.45 7.52
CA VAL A 273 -10.24 5.31 8.81
C VAL A 273 -9.22 4.95 9.87
N LEU A 274 -9.27 5.65 11.01
CA LEU A 274 -8.39 5.36 12.14
C LEU A 274 -9.17 5.45 13.45
N GLN A 275 -9.16 4.35 14.19
CA GLN A 275 -9.65 4.32 15.57
C GLN A 275 -8.52 4.67 16.53
N LEU A 276 -8.68 5.74 17.31
CA LEU A 276 -7.69 6.19 18.29
C LEU A 276 -7.83 5.46 19.62
N ASP A 277 -9.07 5.21 20.03
CA ASP A 277 -9.40 4.55 21.29
C ASP A 277 -10.77 3.83 21.20
N ALA A 278 -11.22 3.24 22.30
CA ALA A 278 -12.49 2.50 22.36
C ALA A 278 -13.75 3.36 22.09
N ARG A 279 -13.63 4.69 22.09
CA ARG A 279 -14.74 5.65 21.95
C ARG A 279 -14.59 6.61 20.77
N ARG A 280 -13.38 6.80 20.23
CA ARG A 280 -13.11 7.77 19.16
C ARG A 280 -12.43 7.12 17.98
N ALA A 281 -12.99 7.36 16.80
CA ALA A 281 -12.40 7.07 15.51
C ALA A 281 -12.61 8.25 14.58
N TYR A 282 -11.93 8.26 13.44
CA TYR A 282 -12.02 9.33 12.45
C TYR A 282 -12.04 8.74 11.06
N ILE A 283 -12.81 9.39 10.18
CA ILE A 283 -12.82 9.16 8.74
C ILE A 283 -12.20 10.39 8.08
N TRP A 284 -11.29 10.18 7.14
CA TRP A 284 -10.80 11.21 6.22
C TRP A 284 -11.10 10.81 4.79
N VAL A 285 -11.57 11.77 4.00
CA VAL A 285 -11.71 11.66 2.55
C VAL A 285 -10.91 12.80 1.95
N SER A 286 -9.77 12.48 1.34
CA SER A 286 -8.90 13.43 0.66
C SER A 286 -9.15 13.38 -0.85
N GLN A 287 -9.44 14.52 -1.45
CA GLN A 287 -9.65 14.67 -2.89
C GLN A 287 -8.64 15.65 -3.48
N ARG A 288 -8.14 15.35 -4.67
CA ARG A 288 -7.26 16.22 -5.45
C ARG A 288 -7.83 16.44 -6.84
N PHE A 289 -8.05 17.70 -7.19
CA PHE A 289 -8.54 18.13 -8.47
C PHE A 289 -7.40 18.75 -9.26
N TRP A 290 -7.26 18.35 -10.51
CA TRP A 290 -6.20 18.85 -11.37
C TRP A 290 -6.75 19.89 -12.34
N GLY A 291 -6.05 21.00 -12.47
CA GLY A 291 -6.33 22.03 -13.48
C GLY A 291 -5.08 22.44 -14.24
N VAL A 292 -5.28 23.19 -15.32
CA VAL A 292 -4.19 23.85 -16.03
C VAL A 292 -3.73 25.04 -15.18
N ALA A 293 -2.43 25.13 -14.95
CA ALA A 293 -1.83 26.21 -14.19
C ALA A 293 -2.21 27.55 -14.86
N PRO A 294 -2.59 28.57 -14.06
CA PRO A 294 -3.00 29.87 -14.60
C PRO A 294 -1.83 30.69 -15.15
N ASP A 295 -0.59 30.20 -15.00
CA ASP A 295 0.59 30.84 -15.57
C ASP A 295 0.81 30.43 -17.04
N ASP A 296 1.39 31.32 -17.84
CA ASP A 296 1.69 31.07 -19.26
C ASP A 296 2.77 29.97 -19.49
N ARG A 297 3.12 29.21 -18.45
CA ARG A 297 4.17 28.18 -18.47
C ARG A 297 3.63 26.78 -18.80
N GLY A 298 2.31 26.60 -18.83
CA GLY A 298 1.66 25.39 -19.34
C GLY A 298 1.81 24.16 -18.43
N GLY A 299 1.84 24.35 -17.11
CA GLY A 299 1.87 23.26 -16.12
C GLY A 299 0.46 22.81 -15.68
N ASN A 300 0.42 21.77 -14.84
CA ASN A 300 -0.78 21.41 -14.08
C ASN A 300 -0.66 21.96 -12.66
N VAL A 301 -1.79 22.30 -12.04
CA VAL A 301 -1.89 22.68 -10.63
C VAL A 301 -2.88 21.74 -9.94
N GLY A 302 -2.50 21.23 -8.77
CA GLY A 302 -3.37 20.42 -7.93
C GLY A 302 -4.08 21.30 -6.90
N VAL A 303 -5.38 21.09 -6.72
CA VAL A 303 -6.17 21.71 -5.65
C VAL A 303 -6.71 20.59 -4.78
N SER A 304 -6.30 20.60 -3.52
CA SER A 304 -6.59 19.52 -2.58
C SER A 304 -7.59 19.95 -1.53
N VAL A 305 -8.45 19.03 -1.12
CA VAL A 305 -9.40 19.23 -0.02
C VAL A 305 -9.50 17.92 0.74
N THR A 306 -9.45 18.01 2.07
CA THR A 306 -9.66 16.87 2.95
C THR A 306 -10.88 17.12 3.82
N THR A 307 -11.86 16.23 3.73
CA THR A 307 -13.01 16.21 4.65
C THR A 307 -12.74 15.21 5.76
N ARG A 308 -12.88 15.63 7.02
CA ARG A 308 -12.75 14.80 8.21
C ARG A 308 -14.08 14.70 8.94
N VAL A 309 -14.37 13.52 9.48
CA VAL A 309 -15.50 13.27 10.37
C VAL A 309 -14.99 12.56 11.63
N GLU A 310 -15.37 13.06 12.79
CA GLU A 310 -15.19 12.34 14.06
C GLU A 310 -16.32 11.33 14.24
N LEU A 311 -15.94 10.11 14.61
CA LEU A 311 -16.85 9.06 15.05
C LEU A 311 -16.75 8.93 16.56
N THR A 312 -17.89 9.07 17.24
CA THR A 312 -18.00 8.84 18.69
C THR A 312 -18.83 7.61 18.97
N ARG A 313 -18.36 6.74 19.86
CA ARG A 313 -19.12 5.57 20.30
C ARG A 313 -20.06 5.92 21.44
N VAL A 314 -21.36 5.82 21.19
CA VAL A 314 -22.45 6.09 22.15
C VAL A 314 -23.36 4.86 22.19
N ASP A 315 -23.61 4.33 23.38
CA ASP A 315 -24.44 3.13 23.60
C ASP A 315 -24.02 1.94 22.72
N GLY A 316 -22.72 1.76 22.55
CA GLY A 316 -22.12 0.68 21.77
C GLY A 316 -22.11 0.90 20.26
N LYS A 317 -22.74 1.96 19.75
CA LYS A 317 -22.84 2.28 18.32
C LYS A 317 -21.95 3.48 17.97
N TRP A 318 -21.33 3.44 16.79
CA TRP A 318 -20.59 4.58 16.26
C TRP A 318 -21.57 5.59 15.66
N GLN A 319 -21.37 6.86 16.02
CA GLN A 319 -22.15 7.99 15.51
C GLN A 319 -21.18 8.98 14.88
N ALA A 320 -21.48 9.36 13.64
CA ALA A 320 -20.71 10.36 12.93
C ALA A 320 -21.10 11.78 13.38
N GLY A 321 -20.09 12.59 13.67
CA GLY A 321 -20.24 14.01 13.95
C GLY A 321 -20.40 14.85 12.69
N ALA A 322 -20.23 16.16 12.84
CA ALA A 322 -20.24 17.07 11.71
C ALA A 322 -18.95 16.92 10.86
N ALA A 323 -19.11 16.96 9.54
CA ALA A 323 -17.98 17.00 8.62
C ALA A 323 -17.24 18.34 8.73
N GLN A 324 -15.92 18.27 8.80
CA GLN A 324 -15.02 19.41 8.82
C GLN A 324 -14.15 19.36 7.56
N ARG A 325 -14.04 20.47 6.83
CA ARG A 325 -13.24 20.54 5.60
C ARG A 325 -11.98 21.36 5.83
N GLU A 326 -10.89 20.84 5.32
CA GLU A 326 -9.58 21.49 5.31
C GLU A 326 -9.14 21.63 3.86
N ASP A 327 -9.10 22.87 3.39
CA ASP A 327 -8.57 23.22 2.07
C ASP A 327 -7.04 23.08 2.08
N ASP A 328 -6.44 22.78 0.92
CA ASP A 328 -4.99 22.65 0.74
C ASP A 328 -4.33 21.55 1.58
N LEU A 329 -5.09 20.51 1.96
CA LEU A 329 -4.59 19.29 2.58
C LEU A 329 -4.98 18.08 1.72
N TYR A 330 -4.01 17.25 1.40
CA TYR A 330 -4.22 15.91 0.85
C TYR A 330 -3.45 14.89 1.69
N ILE A 331 -4.13 13.85 2.17
CA ILE A 331 -3.52 12.76 2.94
C ILE A 331 -3.38 11.56 2.00
N THR A 332 -2.16 11.33 1.51
CA THR A 332 -1.86 10.20 0.64
C THR A 332 -1.90 8.88 1.42
N ASP A 333 -1.32 8.87 2.61
CA ASP A 333 -1.19 7.67 3.44
C ASP A 333 -1.26 8.04 4.94
N LEU A 334 -1.79 7.14 5.76
CA LEU A 334 -2.04 7.38 7.19
C LEU A 334 -1.88 6.08 7.98
N ALA A 335 -1.04 6.10 9.01
CA ALA A 335 -0.90 4.94 9.89
C ALA A 335 -0.55 5.32 11.34
N SER A 336 -0.97 4.45 12.27
CA SER A 336 -0.62 4.52 13.69
C SER A 336 0.58 3.63 13.99
N ASN A 337 1.45 4.06 14.90
CA ASN A 337 2.55 3.23 15.39
C ASN A 337 2.14 2.24 16.50
N GLY A 338 0.86 2.21 16.88
CA GLY A 338 0.33 1.40 17.98
C GLY A 338 0.74 1.88 19.38
N ALA A 339 1.45 3.01 19.50
CA ALA A 339 1.88 3.63 20.75
C ALA A 339 1.39 5.09 20.88
N GLY A 340 0.33 5.44 20.14
CA GLY A 340 -0.35 6.73 20.21
C GLY A 340 0.15 7.80 19.24
N ARG A 341 1.19 7.51 18.45
CA ARG A 341 1.60 8.38 17.34
C ARG A 341 0.84 8.02 16.08
N VAL A 342 0.41 9.04 15.36
CA VAL A 342 -0.25 8.92 14.06
C VAL A 342 0.56 9.72 13.06
N LEU A 343 1.04 9.04 12.03
CA LEU A 343 1.92 9.59 11.02
C LEU A 343 1.19 9.54 9.68
N GLY A 344 1.38 10.59 8.88
CA GLY A 344 0.80 10.69 7.56
C GLY A 344 1.83 11.12 6.54
N LEU A 345 1.61 10.69 5.31
CA LEU A 345 2.18 11.30 4.13
C LEU A 345 1.18 12.33 3.63
N ILE A 346 1.47 13.60 3.85
CA ILE A 346 0.53 14.69 3.55
C ILE A 346 1.14 15.66 2.57
N ASP A 347 0.30 16.34 1.82
CA ASP A 347 0.70 17.38 0.89
C ASP A 347 -0.06 18.66 1.20
N HIS A 348 0.70 19.74 1.38
CA HIS A 348 0.21 21.07 1.72
C HIS A 348 0.66 22.09 0.66
N GLY A 349 -0.32 22.68 -0.03
CA GLY A 349 -0.11 23.81 -0.93
C GLY A 349 -0.11 23.47 -2.43
N PRO A 350 0.09 24.50 -3.30
CA PRO A 350 -0.14 24.40 -4.75
C PRO A 350 0.93 23.62 -5.52
N ASP A 351 2.13 23.44 -4.93
CA ASP A 351 3.26 22.75 -5.56
C ASP A 351 3.27 21.23 -5.29
N GLY A 352 2.36 20.74 -4.44
CA GLY A 352 2.08 19.31 -4.37
C GLY A 352 3.20 18.43 -3.79
N GLN A 353 4.05 18.96 -2.91
CA GLN A 353 5.17 18.19 -2.36
C GLN A 353 4.76 17.50 -1.06
N ALA A 354 4.67 16.16 -1.15
CA ALA A 354 4.40 15.34 0.01
C ALA A 354 5.50 15.47 1.07
N VAL A 355 5.10 15.59 2.33
CA VAL A 355 5.96 15.61 3.52
C VAL A 355 5.48 14.55 4.51
N VAL A 356 6.40 14.06 5.33
CA VAL A 356 6.03 13.22 6.47
C VAL A 356 5.62 14.13 7.62
N ALA A 357 4.43 13.90 8.18
CA ALA A 357 3.90 14.69 9.28
C ALA A 357 3.33 13.80 10.39
N GLU A 358 3.37 14.32 11.61
CA GLU A 358 2.70 13.73 12.77
C GLU A 358 1.41 14.48 13.05
N MET A 359 0.31 13.76 13.26
CA MET A 359 -0.96 14.33 13.68
C MET A 359 -1.02 14.39 15.21
N ASN A 360 -1.30 15.56 15.75
CA ASN A 360 -1.66 15.69 17.15
C ASN A 360 -3.03 15.04 17.39
N THR A 361 -3.10 13.94 18.13
CA THR A 361 -4.34 13.17 18.34
C THR A 361 -5.38 13.86 19.22
N THR A 362 -5.07 15.04 19.77
CA THR A 362 -6.01 15.86 20.55
C THR A 362 -6.55 17.04 19.73
N THR A 363 -5.69 17.77 19.02
CA THR A 363 -6.08 18.94 18.23
C THR A 363 -6.35 18.61 16.76
N LEU A 364 -5.89 17.44 16.32
CA LEU A 364 -5.92 16.95 14.94
C LEU A 364 -5.16 17.84 13.95
N ALA A 365 -4.26 18.68 14.47
CA ALA A 365 -3.37 19.49 13.66
C ALA A 365 -2.17 18.65 13.18
N TRP A 366 -1.76 18.89 11.94
CA TRP A 366 -0.58 18.27 11.33
C TRP A 366 0.68 19.06 11.64
N GLN A 367 1.72 18.35 12.07
CA GLN A 367 3.06 18.91 12.26
C GLN A 367 4.03 18.22 11.30
N PRO A 368 4.54 18.92 10.28
CA PRO A 368 5.60 18.39 9.41
C PRO A 368 6.84 18.02 10.24
N LEU A 369 7.39 16.84 9.97
CA LEU A 369 8.57 16.29 10.66
C LEU A 369 9.84 16.41 9.81
N GLY A 370 9.71 16.27 8.49
CA GLY A 370 10.82 16.38 7.55
C GLY A 370 10.39 16.17 6.10
N ASP A 371 11.25 16.61 5.19
CA ASP A 371 11.05 16.42 3.75
C ASP A 371 11.22 14.95 3.36
N VAL A 372 10.57 14.56 2.27
CA VAL A 372 10.74 13.23 1.68
C VAL A 372 12.13 13.10 1.02
N PRO A 373 12.76 11.91 1.10
CA PRO A 373 14.11 11.73 0.59
C PRO A 373 14.15 11.69 -0.94
N ASN A 374 15.17 12.31 -1.52
CA ASN A 374 15.42 12.32 -2.96
C ASN A 374 16.41 11.22 -3.36
N VAL A 375 16.04 10.41 -4.34
CA VAL A 375 16.85 9.29 -4.88
C VAL A 375 18.18 9.75 -5.47
N PHE A 376 18.22 10.93 -6.09
CA PHE A 376 19.40 11.50 -6.75
C PHE A 376 20.15 12.51 -5.87
N SER A 377 19.82 12.59 -4.58
CA SER A 377 20.49 13.53 -3.66
C SER A 377 22.02 13.40 -3.73
N PRO A 378 22.77 14.52 -3.79
CA PRO A 378 22.33 15.91 -3.60
C PRO A 378 21.89 16.63 -4.90
N LEU A 379 21.72 15.94 -6.02
CA LEU A 379 21.21 16.57 -7.25
C LEU A 379 19.74 16.90 -7.10
N ALA A 380 19.31 18.05 -7.60
CA ALA A 380 17.91 18.45 -7.61
C ALA A 380 17.06 17.48 -8.44
N ALA A 381 15.95 17.01 -7.89
CA ALA A 381 14.99 16.16 -8.57
C ALA A 381 13.58 16.48 -8.07
N SER A 382 12.58 16.35 -8.94
CA SER A 382 11.19 16.28 -8.49
C SER A 382 11.00 14.93 -7.81
N THR A 383 10.42 14.89 -6.62
CA THR A 383 10.26 13.63 -5.86
C THR A 383 8.82 13.50 -5.39
N VAL A 384 8.24 12.34 -5.65
CA VAL A 384 6.93 11.94 -5.17
C VAL A 384 7.11 10.78 -4.21
N ALA A 385 6.52 10.88 -3.03
CA ALA A 385 6.40 9.75 -2.13
C ALA A 385 5.14 8.96 -2.46
N GLN A 386 5.26 7.64 -2.55
CA GLN A 386 4.22 6.76 -3.04
C GLN A 386 3.52 5.99 -1.92
N LYS A 387 4.25 5.62 -0.86
CA LYS A 387 3.73 4.80 0.23
C LYS A 387 4.50 5.04 1.51
N LEU A 388 3.80 5.02 2.64
CA LEU A 388 4.35 5.15 3.99
C LEU A 388 4.11 3.86 4.77
N TRP A 389 5.15 3.35 5.42
CA TRP A 389 5.02 2.30 6.42
C TRP A 389 5.47 2.84 7.77
N VAL A 390 4.63 2.64 8.79
CA VAL A 390 4.87 3.12 10.14
C VAL A 390 5.12 1.94 11.06
N GLY A 391 6.36 1.81 11.52
CA GLY A 391 6.74 0.88 12.56
C GLY A 391 6.55 1.48 13.94
N ARG A 392 6.82 0.68 14.98
CA ARG A 392 6.78 1.13 16.37
C ARG A 392 7.78 2.24 16.66
N ASN A 393 8.96 2.19 16.04
CA ASN A 393 10.05 3.16 16.23
C ASN A 393 10.72 3.59 14.92
N SER A 394 10.21 3.15 13.79
CA SER A 394 10.81 3.39 12.47
C SER A 394 9.75 3.84 11.47
N LEU A 395 10.18 4.55 10.43
CA LEU A 395 9.40 4.84 9.25
C LEU A 395 10.09 4.25 8.03
N MET A 396 9.30 3.83 7.05
CA MET A 396 9.78 3.51 5.72
C MET A 396 8.92 4.24 4.69
N ILE A 397 9.54 4.70 3.62
CA ILE A 397 8.86 5.41 2.54
C ILE A 397 9.37 4.93 1.18
N SER A 398 8.47 4.73 0.24
CA SER A 398 8.82 4.55 -1.18
C SER A 398 8.75 5.90 -1.87
N THR A 399 9.77 6.22 -2.65
CA THR A 399 9.87 7.48 -3.38
C THR A 399 10.23 7.22 -4.82
N TYR A 400 9.64 8.01 -5.71
CA TYR A 400 9.99 8.08 -7.11
C TYR A 400 10.50 9.49 -7.42
N SER A 401 11.75 9.59 -7.88
CA SER A 401 12.35 10.88 -8.23
C SER A 401 12.58 10.98 -9.74
N GLU A 402 12.48 12.20 -10.28
CA GLU A 402 12.82 12.56 -11.65
C GLU A 402 13.86 13.70 -11.65
N HIS A 403 15.06 13.40 -12.16
CA HIS A 403 16.14 14.36 -12.34
C HIS A 403 16.23 14.80 -13.80
N HIS A 404 16.34 16.10 -14.04
CA HIS A 404 16.64 16.65 -15.37
C HIS A 404 18.13 16.98 -15.49
N PRO A 405 18.88 16.25 -16.34
CA PRO A 405 20.29 16.55 -16.56
C PRO A 405 20.50 17.98 -17.09
N PRO A 406 21.62 18.63 -16.74
CA PRO A 406 21.90 19.94 -17.25
C PRO A 406 22.14 19.91 -18.77
N ARG A 407 21.71 20.96 -19.48
CA ARG A 407 21.73 21.05 -20.96
C ARG A 407 23.11 20.88 -21.60
N TRP A 408 24.21 21.09 -20.87
CA TRP A 408 25.56 20.89 -21.40
C TRP A 408 25.94 19.40 -21.53
N LEU A 409 25.27 18.50 -20.81
CA LEU A 409 25.38 17.05 -20.99
C LEU A 409 24.48 16.53 -22.12
N TYR A 410 23.37 17.22 -22.40
CA TYR A 410 22.37 16.80 -23.37
C TYR A 410 21.74 18.02 -24.06
N TRP A 411 22.24 18.36 -25.25
CA TRP A 411 21.87 19.58 -25.98
C TRP A 411 20.76 19.42 -27.03
N TRP A 412 20.36 18.18 -27.37
CA TRP A 412 19.49 17.87 -28.51
C TRP A 412 18.03 17.59 -28.11
N GLY A 413 17.63 17.88 -26.86
CA GLY A 413 16.24 17.76 -26.42
C GLY A 413 16.04 17.90 -24.91
N LYS A 414 14.82 17.62 -24.44
CA LYS A 414 14.54 17.41 -23.01
C LYS A 414 14.94 15.99 -22.64
N ALA A 415 15.73 15.82 -21.58
CA ALA A 415 16.07 14.53 -21.01
C ALA A 415 15.61 14.48 -19.55
N ASN A 416 15.20 13.31 -19.11
CA ASN A 416 14.95 13.02 -17.71
C ASN A 416 15.57 11.66 -17.34
N ILE A 417 15.87 11.51 -16.07
CA ILE A 417 16.33 10.27 -15.46
C ILE A 417 15.45 10.07 -14.25
N SER A 418 14.69 8.99 -14.23
CA SER A 418 13.84 8.65 -13.10
C SER A 418 14.26 7.34 -12.45
N SER A 419 14.01 7.24 -11.14
CA SER A 419 14.27 6.03 -10.36
C SER A 419 13.38 6.03 -9.12
N GLY A 420 12.92 4.83 -8.74
CA GLY A 420 12.36 4.59 -7.42
C GLY A 420 13.45 4.22 -6.41
N ALA A 421 13.21 4.46 -5.13
CA ALA A 421 13.93 3.83 -4.04
C ALA A 421 13.12 3.86 -2.74
N VAL A 422 13.44 2.92 -1.86
CA VAL A 422 12.88 2.83 -0.52
C VAL A 422 13.89 3.36 0.49
N PHE A 423 13.40 4.18 1.41
CA PHE A 423 14.18 4.75 2.49
C PHE A 423 13.56 4.40 3.83
N TYR A 424 14.40 4.31 4.86
CA TYR A 424 13.94 4.18 6.24
C TYR A 424 14.50 5.31 7.11
N SER A 425 13.79 5.56 8.21
CA SER A 425 14.15 6.53 9.23
C SER A 425 13.91 5.95 10.62
N THR A 426 14.85 6.17 11.54
CA THR A 426 14.73 5.83 12.97
C THR A 426 14.47 7.06 13.84
N ASN A 427 14.32 8.24 13.21
CA ASN A 427 14.05 9.52 13.87
C ASN A 427 12.84 10.23 13.23
N TRP A 428 11.82 9.44 12.89
CA TRP A 428 10.51 9.93 12.45
C TRP A 428 10.58 10.87 11.23
N GLY A 429 11.46 10.58 10.27
CA GLY A 429 11.55 11.30 9.00
C GLY A 429 12.47 12.51 9.00
N GLN A 430 13.14 12.84 10.12
CA GLN A 430 14.14 13.91 10.16
C GLN A 430 15.41 13.57 9.37
N SER A 431 15.72 12.28 9.23
CA SER A 431 16.81 11.80 8.38
C SER A 431 16.43 10.46 7.76
N TRP A 432 16.95 10.23 6.56
CA TRP A 432 16.62 9.06 5.75
C TRP A 432 17.87 8.30 5.32
N ARG A 433 17.75 6.99 5.27
CA ARG A 433 18.77 6.08 4.74
C ARG A 433 18.13 5.20 3.68
N ARG A 434 18.74 5.13 2.51
CA ARG A 434 18.29 4.23 1.43
C ARG A 434 18.46 2.79 1.88
N LEU A 435 17.46 1.95 1.67
CA LEU A 435 17.59 0.49 1.83
C LEU A 435 18.20 -0.12 0.57
N ALA A 436 19.09 -1.10 0.76
CA ALA A 436 19.61 -1.93 -0.32
C ALA A 436 18.60 -3.03 -0.67
N LEU A 437 17.53 -2.65 -1.38
CA LEU A 437 16.52 -3.58 -1.88
C LEU A 437 16.73 -3.82 -3.36
N ASP A 438 16.61 -5.09 -3.75
CA ASP A 438 16.60 -5.52 -5.15
C ASP A 438 15.18 -5.39 -5.72
N GLY A 439 15.03 -4.68 -6.83
CA GLY A 439 13.72 -4.37 -7.41
C GLY A 439 12.98 -3.19 -6.76
N GLY A 440 13.66 -2.34 -6.01
CA GLY A 440 13.07 -1.18 -5.33
C GLY A 440 11.95 -1.56 -4.36
N ASP A 441 10.84 -0.83 -4.41
CA ASP A 441 9.62 -1.10 -3.63
C ASP A 441 8.88 -2.35 -4.10
N HIS A 442 8.95 -2.68 -5.39
CA HIS A 442 8.47 -3.96 -5.91
C HIS A 442 9.29 -5.17 -5.40
N GLY A 443 10.39 -4.95 -4.68
CA GLY A 443 11.13 -5.98 -3.94
C GLY A 443 10.57 -6.25 -2.54
N ILE A 444 9.78 -5.34 -1.99
CA ILE A 444 9.14 -5.49 -0.67
C ILE A 444 8.08 -6.59 -0.77
N ARG A 445 8.06 -7.46 0.22
CA ARG A 445 7.09 -8.55 0.34
C ARG A 445 6.19 -8.38 1.57
N GLY A 446 6.59 -7.60 2.56
CA GLY A 446 5.75 -7.29 3.70
C GLY A 446 6.45 -6.37 4.69
N PHE A 447 5.68 -5.82 5.63
CA PHE A 447 6.19 -4.95 6.68
C PHE A 447 5.56 -5.33 8.02
N ASP A 448 6.40 -5.65 8.99
CA ASP A 448 6.02 -5.88 10.39
C ASP A 448 6.29 -4.61 11.19
N GLY A 449 5.23 -3.80 11.36
CA GLY A 449 5.32 -2.56 12.12
C GLY A 449 5.60 -2.78 13.61
N ALA A 450 5.13 -3.88 14.20
CA ALA A 450 5.37 -4.19 15.61
C ALA A 450 6.84 -4.56 15.86
N GLY A 451 7.47 -5.25 14.91
CA GLY A 451 8.87 -5.65 14.92
C GLY A 451 9.84 -4.61 14.36
N ASP A 452 9.36 -3.55 13.70
CA ASP A 452 10.17 -2.63 12.89
C ASP A 452 11.00 -3.38 11.83
N ARG A 453 10.34 -4.25 11.04
CA ARG A 453 11.00 -5.12 10.08
C ARG A 453 10.35 -5.05 8.71
N VAL A 454 11.17 -4.98 7.66
CA VAL A 454 10.72 -5.12 6.27
C VAL A 454 11.18 -6.45 5.72
N PHE A 455 10.27 -7.16 5.06
CA PHE A 455 10.53 -8.41 4.34
C PHE A 455 10.65 -8.11 2.86
N TRP A 456 11.64 -8.74 2.22
CA TRP A 456 11.92 -8.51 0.81
C TRP A 456 12.51 -9.77 0.18
N ALA A 457 12.40 -9.85 -1.14
CA ALA A 457 12.98 -10.93 -1.92
C ALA A 457 13.71 -10.37 -3.13
N LYS A 458 14.81 -11.03 -3.52
CA LYS A 458 15.54 -10.66 -4.73
C LYS A 458 14.68 -10.88 -5.97
N GLN A 459 14.78 -9.97 -6.94
CA GLN A 459 14.18 -10.20 -8.24
C GLN A 459 15.03 -11.22 -8.99
N SER A 460 14.49 -12.40 -9.18
CA SER A 460 15.15 -13.52 -9.84
C SER A 460 14.19 -14.19 -10.81
N LYS A 461 14.72 -14.79 -11.87
CA LYS A 461 13.98 -15.71 -12.76
C LYS A 461 14.13 -17.16 -12.34
N LEU A 462 14.90 -17.44 -11.29
CA LEU A 462 15.12 -18.79 -10.77
C LEU A 462 13.95 -19.19 -9.87
N TYR A 463 13.70 -20.50 -9.83
CA TYR A 463 12.85 -21.13 -8.84
C TYR A 463 13.52 -21.05 -7.46
N ASP A 464 12.70 -21.01 -6.42
CA ASP A 464 13.05 -20.84 -5.01
C ASP A 464 13.29 -19.37 -4.61
N VAL A 465 12.33 -18.82 -3.86
CA VAL A 465 12.39 -17.44 -3.38
C VAL A 465 13.03 -17.43 -1.99
N GLY A 466 14.27 -16.93 -1.93
CA GLY A 466 14.91 -16.55 -0.67
C GLY A 466 14.25 -15.29 -0.10
N MET A 467 13.55 -15.43 1.02
CA MET A 467 12.97 -14.33 1.76
C MET A 467 13.98 -13.78 2.76
N HIS A 468 14.23 -12.49 2.66
CA HIS A 468 15.11 -11.75 3.55
C HIS A 468 14.31 -10.76 4.38
N ALA A 469 14.89 -10.31 5.50
CA ALA A 469 14.39 -9.18 6.25
C ALA A 469 15.50 -8.22 6.63
N TYR A 470 15.14 -6.95 6.75
CA TYR A 470 15.94 -5.94 7.42
C TYR A 470 15.24 -5.52 8.72
N GLY A 471 16.01 -5.43 9.81
CA GLY A 471 15.56 -4.81 11.06
C GLY A 471 15.87 -3.32 11.04
N LEU A 472 14.90 -2.48 11.39
CA LEU A 472 14.98 -1.02 11.23
C LEU A 472 15.16 -0.29 12.57
N ARG A 473 15.71 -0.95 13.60
CA ARG A 473 15.83 -0.37 14.96
C ARG A 473 17.17 0.32 15.22
#